data_AF-A0A2T6D4M6-F1
#
_entry.id   AF-A0A2T6D4M6-F1
#
_cell.length_a   1.000
_cell.length_b   1.000
_cell.length_c   1.000
_cell.angle_alpha   90.00
_cell.angle_beta   90.00
_cell.angle_gamma   90.00
#
_symmetry.space_group_name_H-M   'P 1'
#
loop_
_entity.id
_entity.type
_entity.pdbx_description
1 polymer ?
#
loop_
_entity_poly.entity_id
_entity_poly.type
_entity_poly.pdbx_seq_one_letter_code
_entity_poly.pdbx_strand_id
1 'polypeptide(L)'
;MAPSPWPSPTPAAANWHGELTYAPFPVTLGDAIEVSFAARAEKRFTFSVWLGQFNSPWASLVGASHFREAWLEPEWKTWTHTWHVETTEPEARLNFVLGQIDTTVEIRDVKLEWKAR
;
A
#
# COMPACT_ATOMS: atom_id res chain seq x y z
N MET A 1 -24.10 25.37 -31.82
CA MET A 1 -23.59 24.91 -30.51
C MET A 1 -22.15 25.34 -30.42
N ALA A 2 -21.79 26.22 -29.47
CA ALA A 2 -20.41 26.60 -29.23
C ALA A 2 -19.76 25.59 -28.27
N PRO A 3 -18.48 25.21 -28.44
CA PRO A 3 -17.79 24.28 -27.54
C PRO A 3 -17.59 24.92 -26.16
N SER A 4 -17.68 24.11 -25.10
CA SER A 4 -17.47 24.53 -23.72
C SER A 4 -16.04 25.06 -23.50
N PRO A 5 -15.84 26.21 -22.84
CA PRO A 5 -14.52 26.81 -22.62
C PRO A 5 -13.75 26.20 -21.43
N TRP A 6 -14.27 25.14 -20.80
CA TRP A 6 -13.67 24.56 -19.60
C TRP A 6 -12.85 23.31 -19.96
N PRO A 7 -11.59 23.21 -19.50
CA PRO A 7 -10.85 21.96 -19.61
C PRO A 7 -11.64 20.88 -18.85
N SER A 8 -11.87 19.75 -19.49
CA SER A 8 -12.42 18.57 -18.82
C SER A 8 -11.55 18.26 -17.60
N PRO A 9 -12.13 17.95 -16.43
CA PRO A 9 -11.32 17.51 -15.30
C PRO A 9 -10.54 16.27 -15.75
N THR A 10 -9.22 16.32 -15.65
CA THR A 10 -8.37 15.13 -15.76
C THR A 10 -8.99 14.07 -14.83
N PRO A 11 -9.27 12.84 -15.29
CA PRO A 11 -9.74 11.80 -14.40
C PRO A 11 -8.79 11.73 -13.20
N ALA A 12 -9.30 11.90 -11.99
CA ALA A 12 -8.49 11.66 -10.81
C ALA A 12 -8.04 10.20 -10.89
N ALA A 13 -6.74 9.99 -11.08
CA ALA A 13 -6.16 8.66 -11.12
C ALA A 13 -6.52 7.95 -9.82
N ALA A 14 -7.03 6.71 -9.90
CA ALA A 14 -7.29 5.96 -8.68
C ALA A 14 -5.96 5.72 -7.95
N ASN A 15 -6.00 5.74 -6.62
CA ASN A 15 -4.81 5.60 -5.79
C ASN A 15 -4.07 4.27 -5.99
N TRP A 16 -4.66 3.26 -6.63
CA TRP A 16 -4.04 1.97 -6.97
C TRP A 16 -3.41 1.94 -8.38
N HIS A 17 -3.37 3.04 -9.13
CA HIS A 17 -2.75 3.04 -10.47
C HIS A 17 -1.25 2.74 -10.46
N GLY A 18 -0.57 2.98 -9.33
CA GLY A 18 0.82 2.59 -9.10
C GLY A 18 0.91 1.73 -7.86
N GLU A 19 1.35 0.48 -8.03
CA GLU A 19 1.49 -0.49 -6.94
C GLU A 19 2.78 -1.29 -7.07
N LEU A 20 3.37 -1.64 -5.93
CA LEU A 20 4.34 -2.72 -5.82
C LEU A 20 3.72 -3.84 -4.97
N THR A 21 3.52 -5.00 -5.58
CA THR A 21 2.76 -6.12 -5.00
C THR A 21 3.66 -7.31 -4.71
N TYR A 22 3.53 -7.85 -3.50
CA TYR A 22 3.98 -9.20 -3.16
C TYR A 22 2.76 -10.09 -2.93
N ALA A 23 2.54 -11.06 -3.82
CA ALA A 23 1.37 -11.95 -3.82
C ALA A 23 1.59 -13.15 -4.77
N PRO A 24 0.82 -14.25 -4.63
CA PRO A 24 -0.04 -14.57 -3.49
C PRO A 24 0.76 -15.20 -2.34
N PHE A 25 0.26 -15.08 -1.11
CA PHE A 25 0.77 -15.84 0.04
C PHE A 25 -0.34 -16.14 1.05
N PRO A 26 -0.27 -17.27 1.79
CA PRO A 26 -1.28 -17.60 2.78
C PRO A 26 -1.09 -16.83 4.09
N VAL A 27 -2.21 -16.50 4.75
CA VAL A 27 -2.24 -16.01 6.13
C VAL A 27 -3.34 -16.71 6.93
N THR A 28 -3.12 -16.88 8.22
CA THR A 28 -4.09 -17.51 9.14
C THR A 28 -4.62 -16.48 10.13
N LEU A 29 -5.89 -16.62 10.52
CA LEU A 29 -6.47 -15.86 11.63
C LEU A 29 -5.54 -15.89 12.86
N GLY A 30 -5.27 -14.70 13.40
CA GLY A 30 -4.41 -14.49 14.55
C GLY A 30 -2.91 -14.44 14.25
N ASP A 31 -2.48 -14.60 12.99
CA ASP A 31 -1.09 -14.33 12.63
C ASP A 31 -0.75 -12.86 12.89
N ALA A 32 0.43 -12.62 13.46
CA ALA A 32 1.02 -11.31 13.59
C ALA A 32 2.05 -11.14 12.46
N ILE A 33 1.78 -10.24 11.52
CA ILE A 33 2.62 -10.02 10.34
C ILE A 33 3.21 -8.62 10.44
N GLU A 34 4.54 -8.54 10.51
CA GLU A 34 5.27 -7.28 10.48
C GLU A 34 5.84 -7.03 9.10
N VAL A 35 5.57 -5.85 8.56
CA VAL A 35 6.30 -5.30 7.43
C VAL A 35 7.30 -4.26 7.93
N SER A 36 8.50 -4.28 7.37
CA SER A 36 9.46 -3.18 7.52
C SER A 36 10.08 -2.84 6.17
N PHE A 37 10.39 -1.56 5.97
CA PHE A 37 10.99 -1.05 4.74
C PHE A 37 11.58 0.34 5.00
N ALA A 38 12.55 0.72 4.17
CA ALA A 38 12.99 2.10 4.04
C ALA A 38 12.49 2.68 2.72
N ALA A 39 12.12 3.94 2.72
CA ALA A 39 11.63 4.67 1.55
C ALA A 39 11.88 6.18 1.67
N ARG A 40 11.87 6.84 0.51
CA ARG A 40 11.96 8.29 0.35
C ARG A 40 11.29 8.71 -0.96
N ALA A 41 11.06 10.02 -1.12
CA ALA A 41 10.61 10.58 -2.39
C ALA A 41 11.28 11.94 -2.64
N GLU A 42 11.68 12.24 -3.89
CA GLU A 42 12.34 13.51 -4.24
C GLU A 42 11.49 14.76 -3.91
N LYS A 43 10.17 14.58 -3.90
CA LYS A 43 9.18 15.55 -3.45
C LYS A 43 8.24 14.85 -2.49
N ARG A 44 7.68 15.61 -1.55
CA ARG A 44 6.71 15.10 -0.58
C ARG A 44 5.58 14.35 -1.30
N PHE A 45 5.39 13.09 -0.93
CA PHE A 45 4.53 12.14 -1.65
C PHE A 45 3.74 11.27 -0.67
N THR A 46 2.47 10.98 -0.94
CA THR A 46 1.68 10.07 -0.09
C THR A 46 1.78 8.64 -0.55
N PHE A 47 1.88 7.71 0.39
CA PHE A 47 1.79 6.29 0.12
C PHE A 47 1.02 5.57 1.22
N SER A 48 0.56 4.35 0.95
CA SER A 48 0.01 3.45 1.98
C SER A 48 0.48 2.01 1.74
N VAL A 49 0.36 1.16 2.75
CA VAL A 49 0.65 -0.28 2.62
C VAL A 49 -0.56 -1.09 3.06
N TRP A 50 -0.96 -2.02 2.21
CA TRP A 50 -2.20 -2.78 2.35
C TRP A 50 -1.90 -4.27 2.46
N LEU A 51 -2.49 -4.91 3.48
CA LEU A 51 -2.61 -6.35 3.59
C LEU A 51 -4.06 -6.73 3.30
N GLY A 52 -4.29 -7.42 2.18
CA GLY A 52 -5.64 -7.69 1.68
C GLY A 52 -5.72 -8.96 0.85
N GLN A 53 -6.90 -9.27 0.35
CA GLN A 53 -7.10 -10.38 -0.58
C GLN A 53 -6.45 -10.08 -1.94
N PHE A 54 -5.84 -11.09 -2.55
CA PHE A 54 -5.31 -11.04 -3.91
C PHE A 54 -6.39 -11.28 -4.98
N ASN A 55 -7.63 -11.53 -4.57
CA ASN A 55 -8.77 -11.73 -5.45
C ASN A 55 -9.98 -10.93 -4.97
N SER A 56 -10.98 -10.78 -5.84
CA SER A 56 -12.28 -10.18 -5.50
C SER A 56 -12.88 -10.86 -4.24
N PRO A 57 -13.43 -10.09 -3.27
CA PRO A 57 -13.79 -8.67 -3.32
C PRO A 57 -12.67 -7.68 -2.95
N TRP A 58 -11.41 -8.12 -2.87
CA TRP A 58 -10.27 -7.28 -2.49
C TRP A 58 -10.37 -6.76 -1.05
N ALA A 59 -10.98 -7.55 -0.16
CA ALA A 59 -11.20 -7.13 1.22
C ALA A 59 -9.89 -6.96 1.98
N SER A 60 -9.92 -6.09 2.99
CA SER A 60 -8.87 -6.03 4.01
C SER A 60 -8.83 -7.34 4.80
N LEU A 61 -7.62 -7.81 5.13
CA LEU A 61 -7.42 -8.98 6.02
C LEU A 61 -7.15 -8.58 7.47
N VAL A 62 -7.18 -7.28 7.73
CA VAL A 62 -6.90 -6.62 9.00
C VAL A 62 -8.04 -5.64 9.28
N GLY A 63 -8.20 -5.21 10.53
CA GLY A 63 -9.21 -4.24 10.92
C GLY A 63 -9.08 -2.89 10.20
N ALA A 64 -9.84 -1.87 10.64
CA ALA A 64 -10.04 -0.60 9.93
C ALA A 64 -8.77 0.25 9.62
N SER A 65 -7.58 -0.22 9.97
CA SER A 65 -6.32 0.47 9.72
C SER A 65 -5.39 -0.38 8.84
N HIS A 66 -5.47 -0.16 7.53
CA HIS A 66 -4.29 -0.33 6.67
C HIS A 66 -3.12 0.46 7.25
N PHE A 67 -1.87 0.18 6.83
CA PHE A 67 -0.80 1.09 7.18
C PHE A 67 -1.11 2.42 6.50
N ARG A 68 -1.62 3.34 7.34
CA ARG A 68 -2.21 4.64 7.01
C ARG A 68 -1.46 5.37 5.92
N GLU A 69 -2.19 6.25 5.21
CA GLU A 69 -1.55 7.24 4.33
C GLU A 69 -0.47 8.00 5.13
N ALA A 70 0.77 7.84 4.67
CA ALA A 70 1.93 8.47 5.24
C ALA A 70 2.64 9.30 4.17
N TRP A 71 3.34 10.33 4.61
CA TRP A 71 4.16 11.16 3.74
C TRP A 71 5.58 10.59 3.66
N LEU A 72 6.04 10.36 2.45
CA LEU A 72 7.46 10.26 2.12
C LEU A 72 8.02 11.67 2.00
N GLU A 73 9.25 11.85 2.47
CA GLU A 73 10.03 13.09 2.37
C GLU A 73 11.33 12.79 1.59
N PRO A 74 12.13 13.81 1.21
CA PRO A 74 13.42 13.60 0.53
C PRO A 74 14.42 12.77 1.33
N GLU A 75 14.32 12.78 2.64
CA GLU A 75 15.13 11.98 3.54
C GLU A 75 14.63 10.54 3.63
N TRP A 76 15.57 9.59 3.67
CA TRP A 76 15.26 8.20 3.97
C TRP A 76 14.65 8.06 5.36
N LYS A 77 13.52 7.38 5.43
CA LYS A 77 12.90 6.96 6.69
C LYS A 77 12.65 5.46 6.66
N THR A 78 12.75 4.84 7.82
CA THR A 78 12.38 3.44 8.02
C THR A 78 10.99 3.39 8.65
N TRP A 79 10.14 2.53 8.13
CA TRP A 79 8.84 2.21 8.69
C TRP A 79 8.80 0.76 9.11
N THR A 80 8.12 0.52 10.22
CA THR A 80 7.79 -0.81 10.72
C THR A 80 6.33 -0.79 11.14
N HIS A 81 5.59 -1.81 10.75
CA HIS A 81 4.20 -1.95 11.14
C HIS A 81 3.81 -3.41 11.25
N THR A 82 3.08 -3.72 12.31
CA THR A 82 2.59 -5.06 12.60
C THR A 82 1.08 -5.08 12.52
N TRP A 83 0.56 -5.97 11.68
CA TRP A 83 -0.85 -6.29 11.61
C TRP A 83 -1.16 -7.56 12.37
N HIS A 84 -2.37 -7.63 12.90
CA HIS A 84 -2.98 -8.88 13.36
C HIS A 84 -4.05 -9.29 12.35
N VAL A 85 -3.89 -10.48 11.77
CA VAL A 85 -4.79 -11.00 10.74
C VAL A 85 -6.12 -11.37 11.38
N GLU A 86 -7.21 -10.81 10.84
CA GLU A 86 -8.58 -11.00 11.34
C GLU A 86 -9.36 -12.04 10.53
N THR A 87 -8.80 -12.56 9.44
CA THR A 87 -9.44 -13.57 8.59
C THR A 87 -8.38 -14.46 7.93
N THR A 88 -8.58 -15.78 7.97
CA THR A 88 -7.73 -16.73 7.22
C THR A 88 -7.96 -16.54 5.73
N GLU A 89 -6.88 -16.39 4.96
CA GLU A 89 -6.93 -16.17 3.52
C GLU A 89 -5.77 -16.93 2.84
N PRO A 90 -6.05 -17.90 1.95
CA PRO A 90 -5.00 -18.62 1.23
C PRO A 90 -4.24 -17.75 0.21
N GLU A 91 -4.86 -16.70 -0.31
CA GLU A 91 -4.31 -15.83 -1.35
C GLU A 91 -4.33 -14.37 -0.90
N ALA A 92 -3.47 -14.03 0.05
CA ALA A 92 -3.24 -12.65 0.48
C ALA A 92 -2.27 -11.92 -0.46
N ARG A 93 -2.31 -10.58 -0.40
CA ARG A 93 -1.35 -9.66 -1.02
C ARG A 93 -0.89 -8.60 -0.02
N LEU A 94 0.38 -8.21 -0.17
CA LEU A 94 0.95 -7.01 0.41
C LEU A 94 1.16 -6.00 -0.73
N ASN A 95 0.46 -4.87 -0.69
CA ASN A 95 0.55 -3.82 -1.70
C ASN A 95 1.13 -2.55 -1.10
N PHE A 96 2.21 -2.03 -1.70
CA PHE A 96 2.62 -0.64 -1.54
C PHE A 96 1.85 0.17 -2.56
N VAL A 97 0.89 0.98 -2.10
CA VAL A 97 -0.01 1.77 -2.92
C VAL A 97 0.56 3.18 -3.05
N LEU A 98 0.98 3.52 -4.27
CA LEU A 98 1.64 4.79 -4.61
C LEU A 98 0.72 5.72 -5.40
N GLY A 99 -0.24 5.18 -6.16
CA GLY A 99 -1.15 5.99 -6.98
C GLY A 99 -0.46 6.66 -8.14
N GLN A 100 -0.81 7.92 -8.42
CA GLN A 100 -0.19 8.67 -9.51
C GLN A 100 1.18 9.18 -9.07
N ILE A 101 2.23 8.53 -9.58
CA ILE A 101 3.62 8.89 -9.31
C ILE A 101 4.03 10.04 -10.25
N ASP A 102 4.27 11.22 -9.69
CA ASP A 102 4.76 12.43 -10.38
C ASP A 102 6.15 12.89 -9.89
N THR A 103 6.80 12.04 -9.11
CA THR A 103 8.11 12.23 -8.48
C THR A 103 8.86 10.90 -8.43
N THR A 104 10.17 10.91 -8.20
CA THR A 104 10.90 9.66 -7.98
C THR A 104 10.63 9.17 -6.56
N VAL A 105 10.09 7.95 -6.45
CA VAL A 105 9.90 7.23 -5.19
C VAL A 105 10.87 6.06 -5.15
N GLU A 106 11.61 5.93 -4.05
CA GLU A 106 12.55 4.83 -3.84
C GLU A 106 12.15 4.05 -2.59
N ILE A 107 12.15 2.73 -2.71
CA ILE A 107 11.86 1.80 -1.61
C ILE A 107 12.99 0.77 -1.58
N ARG A 108 13.49 0.43 -0.39
CA ARG A 108 14.52 -0.60 -0.19
C ARG A 108 14.33 -1.34 1.13
N ASP A 109 15.12 -2.39 1.31
CA ASP A 109 15.17 -3.19 2.54
C ASP A 109 13.78 -3.69 2.98
N VAL A 110 12.93 -4.04 2.01
CA VAL A 110 11.57 -4.53 2.27
C VAL A 110 11.65 -5.93 2.88
N LYS A 111 11.02 -6.10 4.04
CA LYS A 111 10.98 -7.35 4.78
C LYS A 111 9.57 -7.60 5.31
N LEU A 112 9.11 -8.83 5.13
CA LEU A 112 7.87 -9.34 5.69
C LEU A 112 8.20 -10.49 6.65
N GLU A 113 7.70 -10.43 7.88
CA GLU A 113 7.95 -11.45 8.90
C GLU A 113 6.67 -11.86 9.61
N TRP A 114 6.51 -13.17 9.84
CA TRP A 114 5.56 -13.69 10.80
C TRP A 114 6.20 -13.63 12.19
N LYS A 115 5.60 -12.85 13.09
CA LYS A 115 6.02 -12.79 14.48
C LYS A 115 5.47 -13.98 15.25
N ALA A 116 6.27 -14.49 16.20
CA ALA A 116 5.81 -15.53 17.10
C ALA A 116 4.58 -15.04 17.89
N ARG A 117 3.60 -15.94 18.05
CA ARG A 117 2.38 -15.70 18.83
C ARG A 117 2.67 -15.62 20.32
#